data_AF-A0A7K2WPF0-F1
#
_entry.id   AF-A0A7K2WPF0-F1
#
_cell.length_a   1.000
_cell.length_b   1.000
_cell.length_c   1.000
_cell.angle_alpha   90.00
_cell.angle_beta   90.00
_cell.angle_gamma   90.00
#
_symmetry.space_group_name_H-M   'P 1'
#
loop_
_entity.id
_entity.type
_entity.pdbx_description
1 polymer ?
#
loop_
_entity_poly.entity_id
_entity_poly.type
_entity_poly.pdbx_seq_one_letter_code
_entity_poly.pdbx_strand_id
1 'polypeptide(L)'
;MRIRLHFTTEDLARLRIARGPDPLWEIVLSLNILANTQGRAVFDPWRARSRERLSGVPRPQARLLRYLAPGTGPFPDFLTPTPTAPDVATDIETVMTTPARQLRRDLGVLATAPSWARPLADADRTALAGLGDALHGYHHAAIAPLWPRIQALVDADRAVRARALLDHGTDGLLNSLRPTLRWSPPVLEADYPVDRDLHLAGRGLLLVPSVFCWRTP
;
A
#
# COMPACT_ATOMS: atom_id res chain seq x y z
N MET A 1 -0.28 2.62 -20.87
CA MET A 1 -1.43 1.92 -20.28
C MET A 1 -1.87 2.69 -19.05
N ARG A 2 -3.15 2.62 -18.68
CA ARG A 2 -3.73 3.48 -17.65
C ARG A 2 -4.94 2.86 -16.98
N ILE A 3 -5.20 3.30 -15.76
CA ILE A 3 -6.45 3.02 -15.05
C ILE A 3 -7.35 4.23 -15.08
N ARG A 4 -8.64 4.02 -15.33
CA ARG A 4 -9.69 5.04 -15.31
C ARG A 4 -10.73 4.66 -14.27
N LEU A 5 -10.96 5.54 -13.32
CA LEU A 5 -12.01 5.41 -12.32
C LEU A 5 -13.17 6.32 -12.73
N HIS A 6 -14.32 5.72 -13.01
CA HIS A 6 -15.55 6.40 -13.42
C HIS A 6 -16.42 6.63 -12.19
N PHE A 7 -16.68 7.91 -11.91
CA PHE A 7 -17.47 8.34 -10.75
C PHE A 7 -18.93 8.62 -11.13
N THR A 8 -19.84 8.21 -10.25
CA THR A 8 -21.19 8.78 -10.16
C THR A 8 -21.19 9.98 -9.19
N THR A 9 -22.27 10.74 -9.14
CA THR A 9 -22.46 11.80 -8.13
C THR A 9 -22.47 11.23 -6.70
N GLU A 10 -23.02 10.02 -6.51
CA GLU A 10 -22.98 9.32 -5.23
C GLU A 10 -21.55 8.96 -4.83
N ASP A 11 -20.70 8.55 -5.78
CA ASP A 11 -19.30 8.25 -5.51
C ASP A 11 -18.53 9.49 -5.04
N LEU A 12 -18.80 10.64 -5.67
CA LEU A 12 -18.20 11.93 -5.28
C LEU A 12 -18.63 12.34 -3.86
N ALA A 13 -19.89 12.09 -3.48
CA ALA A 13 -20.39 12.34 -2.13
C ALA A 13 -19.76 11.42 -1.08
N ARG A 14 -19.27 10.24 -1.50
CA ARG A 14 -18.60 9.25 -0.65
C ARG A 14 -17.06 9.30 -0.75
N LEU A 15 -16.49 10.29 -1.44
CA LEU A 15 -15.04 10.48 -1.54
C LEU A 15 -14.46 10.86 -0.18
N ARG A 16 -13.41 10.17 0.25
CA ARG A 16 -12.75 10.40 1.54
C ARG A 16 -11.23 10.33 1.40
N ILE A 17 -10.52 10.97 2.33
CA ILE A 17 -9.07 10.83 2.50
C ILE A 17 -8.83 10.14 3.84
N ALA A 18 -8.06 9.05 3.84
CA ALA A 18 -7.73 8.28 5.03
C ALA A 18 -7.05 9.18 6.09
N ARG A 19 -7.44 9.01 7.36
CA ARG A 19 -7.12 9.95 8.46
C ARG A 19 -5.63 10.14 8.73
N GLY A 20 -4.79 9.21 8.29
CA GLY A 20 -3.35 9.23 8.42
C GLY A 20 -2.73 8.18 7.51
N PRO A 21 -1.41 7.94 7.63
CA PRO A 21 -0.73 6.86 6.94
C PRO A 21 -1.28 5.51 7.41
N ASP A 22 -1.42 4.57 6.48
CA ASP A 22 -1.75 3.18 6.79
C ASP A 22 -0.45 2.37 6.95
N PRO A 23 -0.20 1.74 8.11
CA PRO A 23 1.04 1.00 8.35
C PRO A 23 1.31 -0.12 7.35
N LEU A 24 0.29 -0.86 6.93
CA LEU A 24 0.46 -2.00 6.03
C LEU A 24 0.76 -1.54 4.60
N TRP A 25 0.11 -0.46 4.15
CA TRP A 25 0.49 0.19 2.88
C TRP A 25 1.95 0.67 2.92
N GLU A 26 2.39 1.33 3.99
CA GLU A 26 3.78 1.79 4.10
C GLU A 26 4.77 0.61 4.16
N ILE A 27 4.43 -0.50 4.81
CA ILE A 27 5.25 -1.72 4.82
C ILE A 27 5.41 -2.27 3.40
N VAL A 28 4.32 -2.52 2.68
CA VAL A 28 4.36 -3.14 1.35
C VAL A 28 5.06 -2.23 0.33
N LEU A 29 4.70 -0.95 0.30
CA LEU A 29 5.27 0.01 -0.64
C LEU A 29 6.73 0.30 -0.33
N SER A 30 7.13 0.35 0.95
CA SER A 30 8.55 0.47 1.27
C SER A 30 9.34 -0.78 0.89
N LEU A 31 8.79 -2.00 1.02
CA LEU A 31 9.43 -3.22 0.53
C LEU A 31 9.66 -3.15 -0.99
N ASN A 32 8.67 -2.66 -1.73
CA ASN A 32 8.75 -2.43 -3.17
C ASN A 32 9.88 -1.45 -3.49
N ILE A 33 9.86 -0.27 -2.85
CA ILE A 33 10.93 0.72 -2.95
C ILE A 33 12.24 0.00 -2.66
N LEU A 34 12.47 -0.58 -1.47
CA LEU A 34 13.71 -1.23 -1.02
C LEU A 34 14.33 -2.19 -2.05
N ALA A 35 13.48 -2.92 -2.78
CA ALA A 35 13.86 -3.91 -3.77
C ALA A 35 14.12 -3.34 -5.19
N ASN A 36 13.75 -2.08 -5.46
CA ASN A 36 13.97 -1.41 -6.75
C ASN A 36 14.91 -0.19 -6.65
N THR A 37 15.00 0.59 -7.73
CA THR A 37 15.87 1.79 -7.82
C THR A 37 15.08 3.08 -8.07
N GLN A 38 13.78 3.08 -7.79
CA GLN A 38 12.98 4.30 -7.92
C GLN A 38 13.31 5.28 -6.80
N GLY A 39 13.23 6.57 -7.14
CA GLY A 39 13.43 7.67 -6.20
C GLY A 39 14.80 7.69 -5.51
N ARG A 40 15.88 7.27 -6.18
CA ARG A 40 17.24 7.18 -5.61
C ARG A 40 17.64 8.36 -4.73
N ALA A 41 17.49 9.59 -5.24
CA ALA A 41 17.83 10.80 -4.50
C ALA A 41 17.08 10.96 -3.17
N VAL A 42 15.87 10.42 -3.07
CA VAL A 42 15.00 10.48 -1.89
C VAL A 42 15.23 9.28 -0.98
N PHE A 43 15.31 8.08 -1.55
CA PHE A 43 15.25 6.83 -0.80
C PHE A 43 16.60 6.16 -0.57
N ASP A 44 17.68 6.48 -1.27
CA ASP A 44 18.98 5.79 -1.10
C ASP A 44 19.54 5.89 0.33
N PRO A 45 19.48 7.06 1.02
CA PRO A 45 19.87 7.14 2.43
C PRO A 45 19.01 6.24 3.34
N TRP A 46 17.71 6.14 3.06
CA TRP A 46 16.81 5.25 3.78
C TRP A 46 17.12 3.78 3.47
N ARG A 47 17.35 3.41 2.21
CA ARG A 47 17.72 2.04 1.80
C ARG A 47 18.96 1.55 2.53
N ALA A 48 20.00 2.38 2.61
CA ALA A 48 21.24 2.03 3.29
C ALA A 48 20.98 1.68 4.77
N ARG A 49 20.28 2.56 5.49
CA ARG A 49 19.94 2.38 6.92
C ARG A 49 18.99 1.21 7.15
N SER A 50 17.99 1.03 6.28
CA SER A 50 17.04 -0.09 6.38
C SER A 50 17.72 -1.42 6.12
N ARG A 51 18.63 -1.52 5.13
CA ARG A 51 19.40 -2.74 4.87
C ARG A 51 20.29 -3.13 6.04
N GLU A 52 20.91 -2.14 6.68
CA GLU A 52 21.69 -2.36 7.90
C GLU A 52 20.80 -2.89 9.03
N ARG A 53 19.67 -2.24 9.32
CA ARG A 53 18.76 -2.67 10.38
C ARG A 53 18.10 -4.02 10.11
N LEU A 54 17.88 -4.36 8.84
CA LEU A 54 17.30 -5.63 8.42
C LEU A 54 18.33 -6.78 8.39
N SER A 55 19.61 -6.53 8.65
CA SER A 55 20.63 -7.59 8.65
C SER A 55 20.38 -8.66 9.72
N GLY A 56 19.67 -8.30 10.80
CA GLY A 56 19.23 -9.21 11.86
C GLY A 56 17.95 -9.98 11.56
N VAL A 57 17.23 -9.67 10.47
CA VAL A 57 15.98 -10.38 10.13
C VAL A 57 16.32 -11.77 9.60
N PRO A 58 15.73 -12.84 10.17
CA PRO A 58 15.88 -14.21 9.68
C PRO A 58 15.70 -14.33 8.17
N ARG A 59 16.63 -15.03 7.51
CA ARG A 59 16.61 -15.24 6.05
C ARG A 59 15.27 -15.77 5.52
N PRO A 60 14.56 -16.71 6.19
CA PRO A 60 13.24 -17.16 5.73
C PRO A 60 12.20 -16.04 5.71
N GLN A 61 12.18 -15.17 6.71
CA GLN A 61 11.25 -14.03 6.80
C GLN A 61 11.57 -12.97 5.73
N ALA A 62 12.84 -12.61 5.57
CA ALA A 62 13.26 -11.69 4.51
C ALA A 62 12.93 -12.23 3.11
N ARG A 63 13.09 -13.55 2.90
CA ARG A 63 12.70 -14.21 1.64
C ARG A 63 11.20 -14.18 1.41
N LEU A 64 10.40 -14.41 2.46
CA LEU A 64 8.94 -14.36 2.39
C LEU A 64 8.44 -12.95 2.02
N LEU A 65 8.93 -11.90 2.69
CA LEU A 65 8.56 -10.51 2.37
C LEU A 65 8.91 -10.13 0.93
N ARG A 66 10.09 -10.52 0.43
CA ARG A 66 10.50 -10.26 -0.96
C ARG A 66 9.65 -10.98 -1.99
N TYR A 67 9.12 -12.15 -1.66
CA TYR A 67 8.21 -12.89 -2.53
C TYR A 67 6.82 -12.23 -2.57
N LEU A 68 6.33 -11.79 -1.40
CA LEU A 68 5.00 -11.21 -1.24
C LEU A 68 4.91 -9.75 -1.73
N ALA A 69 5.98 -8.97 -1.58
CA ALA A 69 6.08 -7.58 -2.00
C ALA A 69 7.31 -7.38 -2.90
N PRO A 70 7.26 -7.85 -4.16
CA PRO A 70 8.38 -7.72 -5.09
C PRO A 70 8.66 -6.24 -5.43
N GLY A 71 9.89 -5.92 -5.84
CA GLY A 71 10.28 -4.54 -6.19
C GLY A 71 9.53 -3.95 -7.39
N THR A 72 8.92 -4.81 -8.20
CA THR A 72 8.12 -4.47 -9.38
C THR A 72 7.04 -5.52 -9.58
N GLY A 73 5.86 -5.11 -10.04
CA GLY A 73 4.74 -6.01 -10.30
C GLY A 73 3.69 -5.97 -9.19
N PRO A 74 2.64 -6.80 -9.30
CA PRO A 74 1.57 -6.82 -8.31
C PRO A 74 2.04 -7.46 -7.00
N PHE A 75 1.34 -7.13 -5.91
CA PHE A 75 1.42 -7.81 -4.63
C PHE A 75 0.01 -8.24 -4.19
N PRO A 76 -0.13 -9.24 -3.30
CA PRO A 76 -1.43 -9.74 -2.87
C PRO A 76 -2.22 -8.74 -2.01
N ASP A 77 -3.49 -8.51 -2.36
CA ASP A 77 -4.38 -7.56 -1.67
C ASP A 77 -4.57 -7.85 -0.16
N PHE A 78 -4.48 -9.12 0.27
CA PHE A 78 -4.61 -9.47 1.69
C PHE A 78 -3.54 -8.84 2.59
N LEU A 79 -2.44 -8.34 2.03
CA LEU A 79 -1.40 -7.62 2.78
C LEU A 79 -1.82 -6.20 3.15
N THR A 80 -2.84 -5.66 2.50
CA THR A 80 -3.36 -4.30 2.72
C THR A 80 -4.88 -4.37 2.88
N PRO A 81 -5.38 -5.07 3.93
CA PRO A 81 -6.80 -5.05 4.24
C PRO A 81 -7.26 -3.60 4.48
N THR A 82 -8.55 -3.34 4.30
CA THR A 82 -9.11 -2.03 4.62
C THR A 82 -8.76 -1.68 6.07
N PRO A 83 -8.13 -0.52 6.35
CA PRO A 83 -7.72 -0.17 7.70
C PRO A 83 -8.94 -0.05 8.61
N THR A 84 -9.07 -0.99 9.53
CA THR A 84 -10.13 -1.03 10.54
C THR A 84 -9.59 -0.94 11.95
N ALA A 85 -8.28 -1.07 12.13
CA ALA A 85 -7.68 -1.25 13.44
C ALA A 85 -7.09 0.04 14.05
N PRO A 86 -6.94 0.09 15.38
CA PRO A 86 -6.37 1.25 16.07
C PRO A 86 -4.82 1.28 16.01
N ASP A 87 -4.18 0.15 15.71
CA ASP A 87 -2.74 -0.01 15.69
C ASP A 87 -2.25 -1.07 14.68
N VAL A 88 -0.95 -0.99 14.38
CA VAL A 88 -0.28 -1.87 13.41
C VAL A 88 -0.29 -3.35 13.82
N ALA A 89 -0.33 -3.66 15.11
CA ALA A 89 -0.30 -5.06 15.56
C ALA A 89 -1.61 -5.77 15.23
N THR A 90 -2.73 -5.08 15.45
CA THR A 90 -4.06 -5.55 15.12
C THR A 90 -4.27 -5.63 13.60
N ASP A 91 -3.71 -4.69 12.84
CA ASP A 91 -3.71 -4.77 11.37
C ASP A 91 -2.93 -6.01 10.87
N ILE A 92 -1.76 -6.31 11.45
CA ILE A 92 -0.99 -7.53 11.13
C ILE A 92 -1.76 -8.79 11.51
N GLU A 93 -2.48 -8.80 12.64
CA GLU A 93 -3.35 -9.92 13.02
C GLU A 93 -4.46 -10.16 11.98
N THR A 94 -5.01 -9.10 11.39
CA THR A 94 -5.99 -9.21 10.30
C THR A 94 -5.38 -9.92 9.08
N VAL A 95 -4.12 -9.62 8.73
CA VAL A 95 -3.39 -10.33 7.68
C VAL A 95 -3.24 -11.81 8.04
N MET A 96 -2.87 -12.12 9.28
CA MET A 96 -2.67 -13.49 9.76
C MET A 96 -3.97 -14.32 9.83
N THR A 97 -5.12 -13.68 9.94
CA THR A 97 -6.43 -14.33 10.03
C THR A 97 -7.17 -14.40 8.69
N THR A 98 -6.50 -14.02 7.59
CA THR A 98 -7.04 -14.06 6.23
C THR A 98 -7.54 -15.47 5.88
N PRO A 99 -8.80 -15.65 5.45
CA PRO A 99 -9.32 -16.96 5.08
C PRO A 99 -8.56 -17.61 3.92
N ALA A 100 -8.38 -18.94 3.96
CA ALA A 100 -7.64 -19.70 2.94
C ALA A 100 -8.13 -19.47 1.49
N ARG A 101 -9.44 -19.25 1.31
CA ARG A 101 -10.01 -18.92 -0.02
C ARG A 101 -9.49 -17.57 -0.52
N GLN A 102 -9.40 -16.58 0.36
CA GLN A 102 -8.88 -15.26 0.04
C GLN A 102 -7.38 -15.30 -0.19
N LEU A 103 -6.61 -15.98 0.67
CA LEU A 103 -5.17 -16.18 0.47
C LEU A 103 -4.86 -16.78 -0.91
N ARG A 104 -5.55 -17.86 -1.30
CA ARG A 104 -5.37 -18.47 -2.63
C ARG A 104 -5.67 -17.53 -3.78
N ARG A 105 -6.75 -16.75 -3.67
CA ARG A 105 -7.14 -15.77 -4.68
C ARG A 105 -6.08 -14.66 -4.80
N ASP A 106 -5.70 -14.06 -3.68
CA ASP A 106 -4.86 -12.87 -3.65
C ASP A 106 -3.40 -13.23 -3.97
N LEU A 107 -2.91 -14.41 -3.56
CA LEU A 107 -1.61 -14.94 -3.97
C LEU A 107 -1.53 -15.28 -5.47
N GLY A 108 -2.67 -15.41 -6.15
CA GLY A 108 -2.74 -15.70 -7.58
C GLY A 108 -2.17 -14.59 -8.49
N VAL A 109 -1.93 -13.40 -7.96
CA VAL A 109 -1.27 -12.30 -8.70
C VAL A 109 0.24 -12.48 -8.82
N LEU A 110 0.83 -13.31 -7.95
CA LEU A 110 2.27 -13.58 -7.95
C LEU A 110 2.62 -14.68 -8.95
N ALA A 111 3.90 -14.73 -9.33
CA ALA A 111 4.44 -15.88 -10.05
C ALA A 111 4.21 -17.16 -9.23
N THR A 112 4.21 -18.31 -9.92
CA THR A 112 3.93 -19.62 -9.32
C THR A 112 4.62 -19.80 -7.97
N ALA A 113 3.81 -20.08 -6.94
CA ALA A 113 4.30 -20.18 -5.58
C ALA A 113 5.40 -21.25 -5.47
N PRO A 114 6.61 -20.88 -5.00
CA PRO A 114 7.64 -21.87 -4.72
C PRO A 114 7.15 -22.81 -3.61
N SER A 115 7.70 -24.03 -3.57
CA SER A 115 7.26 -25.07 -2.63
C SER A 115 7.22 -24.59 -1.16
N TRP A 116 8.18 -23.76 -0.76
CA TRP A 116 8.27 -23.21 0.59
C TRP A 116 7.19 -22.17 0.92
N ALA A 117 6.53 -21.58 -0.08
CA ALA A 117 5.47 -20.58 0.10
C ALA A 117 4.06 -21.19 0.01
N ARG A 118 3.93 -22.44 -0.46
CA ARG A 118 2.63 -23.14 -0.56
C ARG A 118 1.85 -23.22 0.75
N PRO A 119 2.48 -23.47 1.92
CA PRO A 119 1.75 -23.51 3.19
C PRO A 119 0.94 -22.23 3.48
N LEU A 120 1.41 -21.06 2.99
CA LEU A 120 0.66 -19.82 3.14
C LEU A 120 -0.67 -19.84 2.38
N ALA A 121 -0.69 -20.42 1.17
CA ALA A 121 -1.91 -20.56 0.38
C ALA A 121 -2.93 -21.51 1.03
N ASP A 122 -2.44 -22.49 1.79
CA ASP A 122 -3.26 -23.44 2.55
C ASP A 122 -3.71 -22.90 3.92
N ALA A 123 -3.41 -21.62 4.22
CA ALA A 123 -3.63 -20.99 5.51
C ALA A 123 -2.99 -21.78 6.68
N ASP A 124 -1.81 -22.36 6.45
CA ASP A 124 -1.05 -23.02 7.49
C ASP A 124 -0.72 -22.03 8.61
N ARG A 125 -1.03 -22.42 9.86
CA ARG A 125 -0.90 -21.54 11.03
C ARG A 125 0.55 -21.15 11.29
N THR A 126 1.50 -22.06 11.08
CA THR A 126 2.92 -21.78 11.29
C THR A 126 3.45 -20.84 10.21
N ALA A 127 3.03 -21.00 8.97
CA ALA A 127 3.38 -20.10 7.88
C ALA A 127 2.81 -18.68 8.08
N LEU A 128 1.55 -18.57 8.53
CA LEU A 128 0.91 -17.29 8.84
C LEU A 128 1.56 -16.60 10.06
N ALA A 129 1.90 -17.35 11.11
CA ALA A 129 2.65 -16.81 12.25
C ALA A 129 4.03 -16.28 11.80
N GLY A 130 4.74 -17.04 10.96
CA GLY A 130 6.01 -16.59 10.40
C GLY A 130 5.89 -15.36 9.49
N LEU A 131 4.75 -15.17 8.81
CA LEU A 131 4.44 -13.92 8.10
C LEU A 131 4.23 -12.76 9.08
N GLY A 132 3.45 -12.98 10.15
CA GLY A 132 3.27 -11.99 11.21
C GLY A 132 4.60 -11.51 11.79
N ASP A 133 5.48 -12.45 12.17
CA ASP A 133 6.82 -12.14 12.68
C ASP A 133 7.64 -11.33 11.66
N ALA A 134 7.54 -11.68 10.37
CA ALA A 134 8.24 -10.96 9.30
C ALA A 134 7.73 -9.51 9.17
N LEU A 135 6.40 -9.30 9.20
CA LEU A 135 5.80 -7.97 9.12
C LEU A 135 6.14 -7.12 10.34
N HIS A 136 6.05 -7.69 11.55
CA HIS A 136 6.46 -7.01 12.78
C HIS A 136 7.94 -6.64 12.77
N GLY A 137 8.82 -7.58 12.41
CA GLY A 137 10.26 -7.36 12.34
C GLY A 137 10.62 -6.28 11.31
N TYR A 138 9.99 -6.31 10.14
CA TYR A 138 10.20 -5.29 9.12
C TYR A 138 9.67 -3.91 9.56
N HIS A 139 8.46 -3.85 10.10
CA HIS A 139 7.87 -2.61 10.63
C HIS A 139 8.81 -1.98 11.66
N HIS A 140 9.24 -2.74 12.66
CA HIS A 140 10.14 -2.27 13.72
C HIS A 140 11.48 -1.75 13.17
N ALA A 141 12.06 -2.45 12.18
CA ALA A 141 13.38 -2.09 11.64
C ALA A 141 13.34 -0.90 10.65
N ALA A 142 12.34 -0.86 9.76
CA ALA A 142 12.35 0.01 8.59
C ALA A 142 11.29 1.13 8.62
N ILE A 143 10.16 0.93 9.31
CA ILE A 143 9.03 1.86 9.32
C ILE A 143 8.94 2.64 10.63
N ALA A 144 8.89 1.95 11.78
CA ALA A 144 8.72 2.57 13.09
C ALA A 144 9.72 3.73 13.36
N PRO A 145 11.02 3.63 13.00
CA PRO A 145 11.97 4.72 13.21
C PRO A 145 11.71 5.96 12.36
N LEU A 146 10.91 5.85 11.29
CA LEU A 146 10.49 6.95 10.43
C LEU A 146 9.05 7.40 10.69
N TRP A 147 8.31 6.71 11.55
CA TRP A 147 6.87 6.92 11.71
C TRP A 147 6.50 8.38 12.01
N PRO A 148 7.18 9.12 12.92
CA PRO A 148 6.89 10.53 13.14
C PRO A 148 7.05 11.40 11.88
N ARG A 149 8.04 11.07 11.02
CA ARG A 149 8.26 11.77 9.75
C ARG A 149 7.20 11.38 8.72
N ILE A 150 6.81 10.11 8.65
CA ILE A 150 5.75 9.64 7.76
C ILE A 150 4.45 10.37 8.11
N GLN A 151 4.09 10.41 9.40
CA GLN A 151 2.91 11.12 9.89
C GLN A 151 2.96 12.60 9.50
N ALA A 152 4.06 13.30 9.76
CA ALA A 152 4.19 14.72 9.42
C ALA A 152 4.06 14.99 7.90
N LEU A 153 4.62 14.13 7.05
CA LEU A 153 4.49 14.25 5.59
C LEU A 153 3.06 14.02 5.13
N VAL A 154 2.39 13.01 5.68
CA VAL A 154 0.99 12.71 5.36
C VAL A 154 0.05 13.81 5.86
N ASP A 155 0.29 14.36 7.06
CA ASP A 155 -0.52 15.47 7.59
C ASP A 155 -0.36 16.73 6.74
N ALA A 156 0.87 17.02 6.28
CA ALA A 156 1.13 18.12 5.36
C ALA A 156 0.41 17.93 4.02
N ASP A 157 0.46 16.73 3.42
CA ASP A 157 -0.29 16.43 2.18
C ASP A 157 -1.80 16.58 2.41
N ARG A 158 -2.33 15.99 3.48
CA ARG A 158 -3.75 16.10 3.86
C ARG A 158 -4.19 17.54 4.04
N ALA A 159 -3.37 18.41 4.62
CA ALA A 159 -3.69 19.83 4.76
C ALA A 159 -3.84 20.53 3.40
N VAL A 160 -2.96 20.22 2.44
CA VAL A 160 -3.05 20.71 1.05
C VAL A 160 -4.34 20.22 0.40
N ARG A 161 -4.65 18.91 0.51
CA ARG A 161 -5.88 18.32 -0.04
C ARG A 161 -7.15 18.90 0.57
N ALA A 162 -7.15 19.09 1.89
CA ALA A 162 -8.26 19.67 2.61
C ALA A 162 -8.50 21.14 2.19
N ARG A 163 -7.44 21.92 1.97
CA ARG A 163 -7.56 23.29 1.48
C ARG A 163 -8.20 23.33 0.09
N ALA A 164 -7.70 22.51 -0.84
CA ALA A 164 -8.27 22.41 -2.18
C ALA A 164 -9.76 21.99 -2.17
N LEU A 165 -10.14 21.08 -1.27
CA LEU A 165 -11.53 20.68 -1.05
C LEU A 165 -12.39 21.84 -0.54
N LEU A 166 -11.90 22.61 0.44
CA LEU A 166 -12.62 23.73 1.02
C LEU A 166 -12.82 24.88 0.02
N ASP A 167 -11.80 25.16 -0.79
CA ASP A 167 -11.81 26.31 -1.69
C ASP A 167 -12.57 26.02 -3.00
N HIS A 168 -12.54 24.76 -3.48
CA HIS A 168 -13.01 24.39 -4.81
C HIS A 168 -13.80 23.07 -4.87
N GLY A 169 -14.24 22.54 -3.73
CA GLY A 169 -15.03 21.31 -3.65
C GLY A 169 -14.27 20.07 -4.14
N THR A 170 -15.04 19.03 -4.51
CA THR A 170 -14.46 17.74 -4.94
C THR A 170 -13.57 17.86 -6.17
N ASP A 171 -13.92 18.76 -7.11
CA ASP A 171 -13.08 19.06 -8.27
C ASP A 171 -11.71 19.62 -7.87
N GLY A 172 -11.67 20.52 -6.88
CA GLY A 172 -10.44 21.05 -6.31
C GLY A 172 -9.57 19.95 -5.72
N LEU A 173 -10.16 19.11 -4.88
CA LEU A 173 -9.48 17.97 -4.27
C LEU A 173 -8.85 17.06 -5.33
N LEU A 174 -9.63 16.60 -6.30
CA LEU A 174 -9.16 15.66 -7.32
C LEU A 174 -8.14 16.31 -8.27
N ASN A 175 -8.29 17.59 -8.62
CA ASN A 175 -7.29 18.31 -9.41
C ASN A 175 -5.98 18.55 -8.66
N SER A 176 -6.01 18.62 -7.33
CA SER A 176 -4.79 18.80 -6.52
C SER A 176 -3.83 17.60 -6.62
N LEU A 177 -4.32 16.43 -7.02
CA LEU A 177 -3.54 15.18 -7.11
C LEU A 177 -2.66 15.09 -8.37
N ARG A 178 -2.70 16.11 -9.22
CA ARG A 178 -1.83 16.23 -10.40
C ARG A 178 -0.34 16.35 -10.00
N PRO A 179 0.58 15.87 -10.84
CA PRO A 179 0.35 15.21 -12.13
C PRO A 179 0.03 13.71 -12.02
N THR A 180 0.18 13.12 -10.83
CA THR A 180 0.06 11.68 -10.57
C THR A 180 -1.32 11.12 -10.91
N LEU A 181 -2.37 11.82 -10.47
CA LEU A 181 -3.75 11.51 -10.83
C LEU A 181 -4.34 12.67 -11.62
N ARG A 182 -4.94 12.35 -12.76
CA ARG A 182 -5.45 13.32 -13.73
C ARG A 182 -6.97 13.28 -13.70
N TRP A 183 -7.57 14.30 -13.08
CA TRP A 183 -9.01 14.47 -13.04
C TRP A 183 -9.52 15.16 -14.31
N SER A 184 -10.42 14.48 -15.02
CA SER A 184 -11.22 15.01 -16.12
C SER A 184 -12.65 14.53 -15.89
N PRO A 185 -13.48 15.31 -15.16
CA PRO A 185 -14.78 14.85 -14.68
C PRO A 185 -15.61 14.15 -15.78
N PRO A 186 -16.25 13.00 -15.47
CA PRO A 186 -16.31 12.32 -14.17
C PRO A 186 -15.23 11.23 -13.99
N VAL A 187 -14.09 11.34 -14.69
CA VAL A 187 -13.07 10.28 -14.76
C VAL A 187 -11.76 10.73 -14.09
N LEU A 188 -11.26 9.90 -13.17
CA LEU A 188 -9.91 10.04 -12.60
C LEU A 188 -8.98 9.03 -13.28
N GLU A 189 -7.88 9.50 -13.83
CA GLU A 189 -6.92 8.68 -14.58
C GLU A 189 -5.55 8.61 -13.89
N ALA A 190 -4.92 7.44 -13.88
CA ALA A 190 -3.54 7.24 -13.45
C ALA A 190 -2.77 6.38 -14.45
N ASP A 191 -1.45 6.54 -14.50
CA ASP A 191 -0.59 5.61 -15.23
C ASP A 191 -0.65 4.24 -14.53
N TYR A 192 -0.88 3.17 -15.30
CA TYR A 192 -1.09 1.83 -14.76
C TYR A 192 -0.48 0.77 -15.69
N PRO A 193 0.00 -0.38 -15.16
CA PRO A 193 0.64 -1.40 -15.98
C PRO A 193 -0.27 -2.05 -17.04
N VAL A 194 -1.60 -1.91 -16.90
CA VAL A 194 -2.59 -2.44 -17.84
C VAL A 194 -3.70 -1.42 -18.09
N ASP A 195 -4.39 -1.49 -19.22
CA ASP A 195 -5.58 -0.65 -19.43
C ASP A 195 -6.76 -1.23 -18.62
N ARG A 196 -7.34 -0.40 -17.75
CA ARG A 196 -8.42 -0.80 -16.84
C ARG A 196 -9.44 0.32 -16.72
N ASP A 197 -10.71 -0.04 -16.80
CA ASP A 197 -11.84 0.84 -16.51
C ASP A 197 -12.60 0.31 -15.30
N LEU A 198 -12.64 1.11 -14.24
CA LEU A 198 -13.31 0.79 -12.99
C LEU A 198 -14.49 1.73 -12.80
N HIS A 199 -15.69 1.16 -12.72
CA HIS A 199 -16.89 1.91 -12.34
C HIS A 199 -17.11 1.75 -10.83
N LEU A 200 -17.17 2.86 -10.12
CA LEU A 200 -17.27 2.84 -8.67
C LEU A 200 -18.67 2.42 -8.20
N ALA A 201 -19.71 2.76 -8.96
CA ALA A 201 -21.08 2.29 -8.79
C ALA A 201 -21.65 2.56 -7.39
N GLY A 202 -21.44 3.78 -6.88
CA GLY A 202 -21.93 4.24 -5.58
C GLY A 202 -21.07 3.83 -4.39
N ARG A 203 -19.96 3.11 -4.59
CA ARG A 203 -19.03 2.70 -3.51
C ARG A 203 -18.20 3.87 -2.96
N GLY A 204 -17.99 4.93 -3.75
CA GLY A 204 -17.03 5.99 -3.45
C GLY A 204 -15.57 5.56 -3.64
N LEU A 205 -14.67 6.43 -3.18
CA LEU A 205 -13.22 6.20 -3.21
C LEU A 205 -12.59 6.69 -1.90
N LEU A 206 -11.69 5.88 -1.34
CA LEU A 206 -10.82 6.28 -0.24
C LEU A 206 -9.42 6.53 -0.79
N LEU A 207 -8.96 7.78 -0.69
CA LEU A 207 -7.58 8.14 -0.99
C LEU A 207 -6.71 7.87 0.24
N VAL A 208 -5.77 6.92 0.12
CA VAL A 208 -4.82 6.58 1.18
C VAL A 208 -3.47 7.21 0.85
N PRO A 209 -3.03 8.25 1.56
CA PRO A 209 -1.72 8.83 1.36
C PRO A 209 -0.63 7.88 1.87
N SER A 210 0.47 7.75 1.12
CA SER A 210 1.64 6.98 1.53
C SER A 210 2.93 7.66 1.06
N VAL A 211 3.95 7.65 1.92
CA VAL A 211 5.28 8.20 1.63
C VAL A 211 6.04 7.34 0.63
N PHE A 212 5.84 6.02 0.68
CA PHE A 212 6.51 5.07 -0.20
C PHE A 212 5.76 4.82 -1.52
N CYS A 213 4.53 5.35 -1.68
CA CYS A 213 3.86 5.43 -2.96
C CYS A 213 4.54 6.48 -3.86
N TRP A 214 5.33 6.02 -4.85
CA TRP A 214 6.18 6.91 -5.63
C TRP A 214 5.79 6.95 -7.12
N ARG A 215 5.34 8.12 -7.58
CA ARG A 215 4.97 8.48 -8.98
C ARG A 215 3.77 7.74 -9.58
N THR A 216 3.57 6.46 -9.29
CA THR A 216 2.48 5.64 -9.84
C THR A 216 1.72 4.97 -8.70
N PRO A 217 0.46 5.35 -8.46
CA PRO A 217 -0.40 4.78 -7.44
C PRO A 217 -1.02 3.44 -7.86
#